data_AF-A0A349DD73-F1
#
_entry.id   AF-A0A349DD73-F1
#
_cell.length_a   1.000
_cell.length_b   1.000
_cell.length_c   1.000
_cell.angle_alpha   90.00
_cell.angle_beta   90.00
_cell.angle_gamma   90.00
#
_symmetry.space_group_name_H-M   'P 1'
#
loop_
_entity.id
_entity.type
_entity.pdbx_description
1 polymer ?
#
loop_
_entity_poly.entity_id
_entity_poly.type
_entity_poly.pdbx_seq_one_letter_code
_entity_poly.pdbx_strand_id
1 'polypeptide(L)' 'YFISLFVLPGCAKRVGQLCKEAGLTLTTVGATYPYGIDPDDSNIRIAPSYPDVDELKKAVELLCICVKLAAAEKLSEE' A
#
# COMPACT_ATOMS: atom_id res chain seq x y z
N TYR A 1 -9.41 8.30 -11.72
CA TYR A 1 -8.64 7.11 -12.12
C TYR A 1 -7.72 6.60 -11.03
N PHE A 2 -6.92 7.44 -10.38
CA PHE A 2 -5.98 7.00 -9.33
C PHE A 2 -6.12 7.82 -8.05
N ILE A 3 -5.72 7.20 -6.94
CA ILE A 3 -5.51 7.86 -5.64
C ILE A 3 -4.04 7.64 -5.27
N SER A 4 -3.36 8.70 -4.82
CA SER A 4 -2.00 8.64 -4.28
C SER A 4 -2.09 8.60 -2.76
N LEU A 5 -1.74 7.46 -2.16
CA LEU A 5 -1.72 7.26 -0.72
C LEU A 5 -0.27 7.32 -0.22
N PHE A 6 -0.04 8.12 0.82
CA PHE A 6 1.23 8.15 1.54
C PHE A 6 1.04 7.48 2.90
N VAL A 7 1.84 6.45 3.17
CA VAL A 7 1.89 5.75 4.45
C VAL A 7 3.05 6.28 5.30
N LEU A 8 3.23 5.75 6.52
CA LEU A 8 4.39 6.07 7.35
C LEU A 8 5.69 5.85 6.53
N PRO A 9 6.63 6.81 6.50
CA PRO A 9 7.87 6.65 5.73
C PRO A 9 8.60 5.35 6.09
N GLY A 10 9.13 4.64 5.10
CA GLY A 10 9.79 3.34 5.29
C GLY A 10 8.85 2.13 5.40
N CYS A 11 7.55 2.30 5.13
CA CYS A 11 6.58 1.21 5.28
C CYS A 11 5.95 0.74 3.95
N ALA A 12 6.04 1.47 2.83
CA ALA A 12 5.27 1.14 1.63
C ALA A 12 5.61 -0.25 1.07
N LYS A 13 6.90 -0.64 1.01
CA LYS A 13 7.31 -2.00 0.64
C LYS A 13 6.72 -3.07 1.57
N ARG A 14 6.73 -2.82 2.89
CA ARG A 14 6.16 -3.76 3.88
C ARG A 14 4.65 -3.90 3.71
N VAL A 15 3.94 -2.80 3.47
CA VAL A 15 2.50 -2.81 3.16
C VAL A 15 2.23 -3.63 1.89
N GLY A 16 3.01 -3.41 0.83
CA GLY A 16 2.88 -4.16 -0.42
C GLY A 16 3.11 -5.66 -0.24
N GLN A 17 4.09 -6.05 0.59
CA GLN A 17 4.34 -7.44 0.95
C GLN A 17 3.14 -8.05 1.70
N LEU A 18 2.66 -7.40 2.77
CA LEU A 18 1.53 -7.87 3.56
C LEU A 18 0.25 -8.02 2.72
N CYS A 19 0.00 -7.06 1.83
CA CYS A 19 -1.13 -7.14 0.90
C CYS A 19 -1.02 -8.37 0.00
N LYS A 20 0.16 -8.61 -0.59
CA LYS A 20 0.41 -9.76 -1.46
C LYS A 20 0.24 -11.09 -0.72
N GLU A 21 0.76 -11.19 0.50
CA GLU A 21 0.60 -12.38 1.37
C GLU A 21 -0.88 -12.65 1.71
N ALA A 22 -1.68 -11.59 1.85
CA ALA A 22 -3.12 -11.67 2.09
C ALA A 22 -3.98 -11.79 0.81
N GLY A 23 -3.36 -11.91 -0.37
CA GLY A 23 -4.05 -12.09 -1.65
C GLY A 23 -4.50 -10.80 -2.35
N LEU A 24 -4.12 -9.62 -1.84
CA LEU A 24 -4.38 -8.33 -2.48
C LEU A 24 -3.19 -7.89 -3.33
N THR A 25 -3.41 -7.80 -4.65
CA THR A 25 -2.39 -7.30 -5.58
C THR A 25 -2.46 -5.79 -5.72
N LEU A 26 -1.37 -5.10 -5.40
CA LEU A 26 -1.21 -3.66 -5.61
C LEU A 26 -0.36 -3.38 -6.86
N THR A 27 -0.39 -2.13 -7.33
CA THR A 27 0.68 -1.64 -8.22
C THR A 27 2.02 -1.78 -7.51
N THR A 28 3.08 -2.16 -8.23
CA THR A 28 4.45 -2.21 -7.69
C THR A 28 4.78 -0.93 -6.92
N VAL A 29 5.22 -1.08 -5.66
CA VAL A 29 5.64 0.05 -4.82
C VAL A 29 6.81 0.78 -5.51
N GLY A 30 6.76 2.11 -5.51
CA GLY A 30 7.73 2.96 -6.22
C GLY A 30 7.44 3.18 -7.70
N ALA A 31 6.43 2.53 -8.31
CA ALA A 31 6.12 2.68 -9.75
C ALA A 31 5.78 4.11 -10.21
N THR A 32 5.43 5.00 -9.28
CA THR A 32 5.15 6.42 -9.50
C THR A 32 6.41 7.30 -9.51
N TYR A 33 7.59 6.70 -9.31
CA TYR A 33 8.87 7.39 -9.25
C TYR A 33 9.80 6.93 -10.39
N PRO A 34 10.68 7.82 -10.90
CA PRO A 34 11.73 7.42 -11.82
C PRO A 34 12.53 6.23 -11.27
N TYR A 35 12.78 5.26 -12.15
CA TYR A 35 13.52 4.03 -11.82
C TYR A 35 12.86 3.12 -10.76
N GLY A 36 11.61 3.39 -10.36
CA GLY A 36 10.93 2.61 -9.32
C GLY A 36 11.41 2.92 -7.90
N ILE A 37 12.12 4.03 -7.70
CA ILE A 37 12.77 4.38 -6.43
C ILE A 37 12.00 5.53 -5.76
N ASP A 38 11.13 5.18 -4.81
CA ASP A 38 10.56 6.15 -3.87
C ASP A 38 11.58 6.41 -2.75
N PRO A 39 12.11 7.64 -2.60
CA PRO A 39 13.13 7.95 -1.59
C PRO A 39 12.62 7.78 -0.15
N ASP A 40 11.32 7.92 0.09
CA ASP A 40 10.73 7.85 1.43
C ASP A 40 10.07 6.48 1.71
N ASP A 41 10.02 5.59 0.71
CA ASP A 41 9.31 4.30 0.77
C ASP A 41 7.92 4.46 1.43
N SER A 42 7.11 5.36 0.89
CA SER A 42 5.86 5.84 1.48
C SER A 42 4.68 5.84 0.52
N ASN A 43 4.91 5.85 -0.79
CA ASN A 43 3.84 6.01 -1.79
C ASN A 43 3.24 4.68 -2.25
N ILE A 44 1.91 4.62 -2.27
CA ILE A 44 1.12 3.54 -2.84
C ILE A 44 0.07 4.12 -3.79
N ARG A 45 0.08 3.66 -5.04
CA ARG A 45 -0.94 4.04 -6.04
C ARG A 45 -2.13 3.08 -5.98
N ILE A 46 -3.33 3.63 -5.81
CA ILE A 46 -4.60 2.89 -5.86
C ILE A 46 -5.33 3.22 -7.15
N ALA A 47 -5.84 2.20 -7.85
CA ALA A 47 -6.61 2.33 -9.09
C ALA A 47 -8.05 1.81 -8.89
N PRO A 48 -8.98 2.63 -8.35
CA PRO A 48 -10.30 2.17 -7.95
C PRO A 48 -11.32 2.00 -9.09
N SER A 49 -10.96 2.33 -10.34
CA SER A 49 -11.94 2.48 -11.43
C SER A 49 -12.41 1.18 -12.10
N TYR A 50 -11.78 0.04 -11.80
CA TYR A 50 -12.13 -1.26 -12.40
C TYR A 50 -13.04 -2.13 -11.52
N PRO A 51 -12.74 -2.36 -10.23
CA PRO A 51 -13.56 -3.23 -9.38
C PRO A 51 -14.94 -2.62 -9.09
N ASP A 52 -15.91 -3.48 -8.78
CA ASP A 52 -17.17 -3.02 -8.21
C ASP A 52 -16.99 -2.49 -6.77
N VAL A 53 -18.01 -1.82 -6.24
CA VAL A 53 -17.93 -1.13 -4.94
C VAL A 53 -17.71 -2.11 -3.78
N ASP A 54 -18.27 -3.32 -3.85
CA ASP A 54 -18.17 -4.30 -2.76
C ASP A 54 -16.80 -4.97 -2.73
N GLU A 55 -16.24 -5.31 -3.90
CA GLU A 55 -14.87 -5.79 -4.04
C GLU A 55 -13.87 -4.71 -3.62
N LEU A 56 -14.06 -3.47 -4.09
CA LEU A 56 -13.21 -2.35 -3.73
C LEU A 56 -13.20 -2.10 -2.23
N LYS A 57 -14.37 -2.18 -1.57
CA LYS A 57 -14.50 -1.99 -0.13
C LYS A 57 -13.67 -3.02 0.66
N LYS A 58 -13.77 -4.30 0.29
CA LYS A 58 -12.98 -5.37 0.93
C LYS A 58 -11.47 -5.19 0.70
N ALA A 59 -11.09 -4.86 -0.53
CA ALA A 59 -9.68 -4.62 -0.88
C ALA A 59 -9.09 -3.44 -0.08
N VAL A 60 -9.82 -2.34 0.04
CA VAL A 60 -9.36 -1.16 0.79
C VAL A 60 -9.33 -1.42 2.29
N GLU A 61 -10.27 -2.19 2.84
CA GLU A 61 -10.24 -2.59 4.25
C GLU A 61 -8.98 -3.40 4.58
N LEU A 62 -8.65 -4.40 3.74
CA LEU A 62 -7.41 -5.17 3.87
C LEU A 62 -6.17 -4.29 3.73
N LEU A 63 -6.14 -3.38 2.75
CA LEU A 63 -5.05 -2.41 2.60
C LEU A 63 -4.85 -1.60 3.89
N CYS A 64 -5.93 -1.07 4.49
CA CYS A 64 -5.85 -0.32 5.72
C CYS A 64 -5.30 -1.14 6.89
N ILE A 65 -5.63 -2.42 6.98
CA ILE A 65 -5.07 -3.33 7.99
C ILE A 65 -3.57 -3.49 7.77
N CYS A 66 -3.13 -3.76 6.55
CA CYS A 66 -1.70 -3.88 6.21
C CYS A 66 -0.91 -2.60 6.50
N VAL A 67 -1.49 -1.42 6.21
CA VAL A 67 -0.89 -0.11 6.54
C VAL A 67 -0.69 0.05 8.04
N LYS A 68 -1.73 -0.23 8.83
CA LYS A 68 -1.66 -0.12 10.29
C LYS A 68 -0.68 -1.12 10.89
N LEU A 69 -0.65 -2.35 10.39
CA LEU A 69 0.28 -3.38 10.85
C LEU A 69 1.74 -3.00 10.56
N ALA A 70 2.06 -2.60 9.33
CA ALA A 70 3.41 -2.17 8.97
C ALA A 70 3.91 -0.97 9.79
N ALA A 71 3.01 -0.01 10.07
CA ALA A 71 3.32 1.13 10.94
C ALA A 71 3.54 0.69 12.40
N ALA A 72 2.70 -0.21 12.93
CA ALA A 72 2.84 -0.71 14.29
C ALA A 72 4.11 -1.54 14.49
N GLU A 73 4.47 -2.41 13.53
CA GLU A 73 5.74 -3.15 13.51
C GLU A 73 6.92 -2.16 13.61
N LYS A 74 6.96 -1.16 12.74
CA LYS A 74 8.03 -0.16 12.72
C LYS A 74 8.15 0.61 14.05
N LEU A 75 7.03 1.10 14.57
CA LEU A 75 7.01 1.93 15.79
C LEU A 75 7.25 1.14 17.08
N SER A 76 7.14 -0.20 17.05
CA SER A 76 7.40 -1.05 18.22
C SER A 76 8.86 -1.52 18.30
N GLU A 77 9.62 -1.38 17.22
CA GLU A 77 11.05 -1.70 17.13
C GLU A 77 11.95 -0.48 17.42
N GLU A 78 11.36 0.72 17.51
CA GLU A 78 11.99 1.97 17.95
C GLU A 78 11.86 2.19 19.47
#